data_AF-A0A8J7DNP9-F1
#
_entry.id   AF-A0A8J7DNP9-F1
#
_cell.length_a   1.000
_cell.length_b   1.000
_cell.length_c   1.000
_cell.angle_alpha   90.00
_cell.angle_beta   90.00
_cell.angle_gamma   90.00
#
_symmetry.space_group_name_H-M   'P 1'
#
loop_
_entity.id
_entity.type
_entity.pdbx_description
1 polymer ?
#
loop_
_entity_poly.entity_id
_entity_poly.type
_entity_poly.pdbx_seq_one_letter_code
_entity_poly.pdbx_strand_id
1 'polypeptide(L)' 'MAQNIGIEPMHPREFKKIHDTPIYLMHRLSGYPQATITHWLADESSTRYRQPKQHVLNHFGAIHRLLSSI' A
#
# COMPACT_ATOMS: atom_id res chain seq x y z
N MET A 1 -18.85 7.12 -18.94
CA MET A 1 -19.16 6.92 -17.50
C MET A 1 -18.02 6.09 -16.92
N ALA A 2 -17.23 6.65 -16.00
CA ALA A 2 -16.13 5.91 -15.40
C ALA A 2 -16.72 4.76 -14.58
N GLN A 3 -16.33 3.52 -14.90
CA GLN A 3 -16.71 2.37 -14.08
C GLN A 3 -16.15 2.62 -12.68
N ASN A 4 -17.05 2.75 -11.70
CA ASN A 4 -16.65 2.94 -10.32
C ASN A 4 -16.11 1.59 -9.85
N ILE A 5 -14.81 1.35 -10.05
CA ILE A 5 -14.19 0.03 -9.89
C ILE A 5 -14.23 -0.44 -8.42
N GLY A 6 -14.84 0.31 -7.48
CA GLY A 6 -15.04 -0.13 -6.10
C GLY A 6 -13.74 -0.55 -5.43
N ILE A 7 -12.65 0.18 -5.71
CA ILE A 7 -11.36 -0.09 -5.06
C ILE A 7 -11.44 0.53 -3.67
N GLU A 8 -11.47 -0.33 -2.66
CA GLU A 8 -11.34 0.11 -1.26
C GLU A 8 -9.90 0.57 -1.02
N PRO A 9 -9.69 1.85 -0.61
CA PRO A 9 -8.35 2.33 -0.31
C PRO A 9 -7.72 1.54 0.83
N MET A 10 -6.45 1.16 0.69
CA MET A 10 -5.75 0.33 1.68
C MET A 10 -4.41 0.95 2.07
N HIS A 11 -4.14 1.05 3.37
CA HIS A 11 -2.85 1.54 3.83
C HIS A 11 -1.73 0.51 3.55
N PRO A 12 -0.51 0.93 3.16
CA PRO A 12 0.61 0.00 2.97
C PRO A 12 0.91 -0.86 4.21
N ARG A 13 0.70 -0.31 5.41
CA ARG A 13 0.83 -1.04 6.68
C ARG A 13 -0.22 -2.15 6.83
N GLU A 14 -1.46 -1.91 6.41
CA GLU A 14 -2.52 -2.92 6.43
C GLU A 14 -2.25 -3.99 5.37
N PHE A 15 -1.89 -3.57 4.16
CA PHE A 15 -1.48 -4.48 3.09
C PHE A 15 -0.39 -5.44 3.55
N LYS A 16 0.66 -4.92 4.21
CA LYS A 16 1.75 -5.73 4.75
C LYS A 16 1.27 -6.74 5.79
N LYS A 17 0.33 -6.36 6.66
CA LYS A 17 -0.21 -7.25 7.71
C LYS A 17 -1.04 -8.39 7.10
N ILE A 18 -1.87 -8.08 6.10
CA ILE A 18 -2.77 -9.07 5.47
C ILE A 18 -1.99 -10.08 4.66
N HIS A 19 -1.03 -9.61 3.85
CA HIS A 19 -0.31 -10.44 2.88
C HIS A 19 1.08 -10.90 3.36
N ASP A 20 1.41 -10.66 4.64
CA ASP A 20 2.72 -10.86 5.27
C ASP A 20 3.94 -10.49 4.36
N THR A 21 3.78 -9.39 3.62
CA THR A 21 4.69 -9.10 2.49
C THR A 21 5.96 -8.39 2.99
N PRO A 22 7.18 -8.87 2.67
CA PRO A 22 8.39 -8.12 2.97
C PRO A 22 8.52 -6.87 2.09
N ILE A 23 9.27 -5.85 2.55
CA ILE A 23 9.39 -4.54 1.88
C ILE A 23 9.87 -4.69 0.43
N TYR A 24 10.80 -5.62 0.15
CA TYR A 24 11.28 -5.86 -1.22
C TYR A 24 10.14 -6.27 -2.17
N LEU A 25 9.20 -7.10 -1.70
CA LEU A 25 8.10 -7.61 -2.51
C LEU A 25 7.01 -6.54 -2.66
N MET A 26 6.76 -5.75 -1.62
CA MET A 26 5.90 -4.55 -1.74
C MET A 26 6.44 -3.56 -2.80
N HIS A 27 7.76 -3.37 -2.86
CA HIS A 27 8.40 -2.57 -3.91
C HIS A 27 8.14 -3.17 -5.30
N ARG A 28 8.33 -4.48 -5.47
CA ARG A 28 8.07 -5.15 -6.76
C ARG A 28 6.61 -5.06 -7.21
N LEU A 29 5.67 -5.16 -6.27
CA LEU A 29 4.23 -5.12 -6.57
C LEU A 29 3.73 -3.71 -6.85
N SER A 30 4.17 -2.72 -6.08
CA SER A 30 3.64 -1.35 -6.15
C SER A 30 4.46 -0.38 -6.99
N GLY A 31 5.71 -0.72 -7.32
CA GLY A 31 6.65 0.16 -8.02
C GLY A 31 7.25 1.28 -7.17
N TYR A 32 6.78 1.49 -5.93
CA TYR A 32 7.34 2.53 -5.06
C TYR A 32 8.71 2.15 -4.51
N PRO A 33 9.65 3.11 -4.35
CA PRO A 33 10.96 2.82 -3.74
C PRO A 33 10.84 2.24 -2.33
N GLN A 34 11.73 1.32 -1.97
CA GLN A 34 11.74 0.70 -0.63
C GLN A 34 11.84 1.73 0.50
N ALA A 35 12.67 2.78 0.32
CA ALA A 35 12.79 3.87 1.29
C ALA A 35 11.45 4.60 1.50
N THR A 36 10.69 4.85 0.43
CA THR A 36 9.37 5.46 0.53
C THR A 36 8.40 4.56 1.29
N ILE A 37 8.40 3.26 1.01
CA ILE A 37 7.58 2.28 1.72
C ILE A 37 7.95 2.24 3.21
N THR A 38 9.24 2.30 3.57
CA THR A 38 9.65 2.33 4.98
C THR A 38 9.09 3.54 5.74
N HIS A 39 8.95 4.71 5.10
CA HIS A 39 8.33 5.88 5.74
C HIS A 39 6.83 5.68 6.02
N TRP A 40 6.11 4.96 5.15
CA TRP A 40 4.69 4.65 5.36
C TRP A 40 4.48 3.56 6.42
N LEU A 41 5.48 2.70 6.61
CA LEU A 41 5.44 1.61 7.59
C LEU A 41 5.92 2.03 8.99
N ALA A 42 6.75 3.07 9.10
CA ALA A 42 7.24 3.61 10.37
C ALA A 42 6.10 3.97 11.33
N ASP A 43 6.33 3.90 12.64
CA ASP A 43 5.33 4.27 13.64
C ASP A 43 4.89 5.73 13.51
N GLU A 44 3.60 6.02 13.73
CA GLU A 44 3.03 7.38 13.55
C GLU A 44 3.66 8.45 14.45
N SER A 45 4.23 8.05 15.59
CA SER A 45 4.99 8.93 16.49
C SER A 45 6.42 9.22 15.99
N SER A 46 6.91 8.47 15.00
CA SER A 46 8.25 8.64 14.44
C SER A 46 8.33 9.86 13.54
N THR A 47 9.44 10.60 13.64
CA THR A 47 9.75 11.70 12.69
C THR A 47 9.95 11.21 11.25
N ARG A 48 10.16 9.91 11.06
CA ARG A 48 10.29 9.26 9.75
C ARG A 48 8.93 8.92 9.12
N TYR A 49 7.85 8.95 9.90
CA TYR A 49 6.53 8.64 9.41
C TYR A 49 6.06 9.65 8.38
N ARG A 50 5.49 9.13 7.29
CA ARG A 50 4.82 9.95 6.29
C ARG A 50 3.46 9.33 6.02
N GLN A 51 2.40 10.11 6.15
CA GLN A 51 1.08 9.66 5.73
C GLN A 51 1.07 9.44 4.20
N PRO A 52 0.71 8.24 3.70
CA PRO A 52 0.54 8.03 2.27
C PRO A 52 -0.62 8.86 1.72
N LYS A 53 -0.44 9.37 0.50
CA LYS A 53 -1.48 10.15 -0.20
C LYS A 53 -2.61 9.22 -0.67
N GLN A 54 -3.79 9.79 -0.94
CA GLN A 54 -4.96 9.01 -1.36
C GLN A 54 -4.70 8.09 -2.57
N HIS A 55 -3.96 8.55 -3.58
CA HIS A 55 -3.65 7.70 -4.75
C HIS A 55 -2.76 6.49 -4.39
N VAL A 56 -1.93 6.60 -3.35
CA VAL A 56 -1.14 5.47 -2.83
C VAL A 56 -2.07 4.46 -2.19
N LEU A 57 -3.02 4.93 -1.36
CA LEU A 57 -4.03 4.07 -0.73
C LEU A 57 -4.86 3.32 -1.77
N ASN A 58 -5.33 4.04 -2.80
CA ASN A 58 -6.09 3.45 -3.90
C ASN A 58 -5.24 2.42 -4.68
N HIS A 59 -3.95 2.69 -4.90
CA HIS A 59 -3.05 1.77 -5.59
C HIS A 59 -2.86 0.47 -4.80
N PHE A 60 -2.58 0.55 -3.50
CA PHE A 60 -2.47 -0.65 -2.66
C PHE A 60 -3.80 -1.41 -2.52
N GLY A 61 -4.93 -0.70 -2.49
CA GLY A 61 -6.26 -1.31 -2.55
C GLY A 61 -6.50 -2.10 -3.82
N ALA A 62 -6.09 -1.55 -4.97
CA ALA A 62 -6.19 -2.22 -6.26
C ALA A 62 -5.33 -3.50 -6.30
N ILE A 63 -4.08 -3.43 -5.83
CA ILE A 63 -3.19 -4.58 -5.74
C ILE A 63 -3.78 -5.65 -4.81
N HIS A 64 -4.30 -5.26 -3.63
CA HIS A 64 -4.94 -6.20 -2.71
C HIS A 64 -6.10 -6.93 -3.40
N ARG A 65 -7.00 -6.20 -4.06
CA ARG A 65 -8.12 -6.82 -4.77
C ARG A 65 -7.64 -7.81 -5.85
N LEU A 66 -6.60 -7.46 -6.60
CA LEU A 66 -6.02 -8.36 -7.61
C LEU A 66 -5.49 -9.65 -6.98
N LEU A 67 -4.81 -9.57 -5.84
CA LEU A 67 -4.28 -10.75 -5.14
C LEU A 67 -5.36 -11.58 -4.45
N SER A 68 -6.41 -10.95 -3.92
CA SER A 68 -7.53 -11.64 -3.26
C SER A 68 -8.56 -12.24 -4.22
N SER A 69 -8.46 -11.92 -5.52
CA SER A 69 -9.33 -12.49 -6.56
C SER A 69 -8.74 -13.78 -7.19
N ILE A 70 -7.58 -14.21 -6.71
CA ILE A 70 -6.88 -15.44 -7.09
C ILE A 70 -7.11 -16.46 -5.99
#